data_AF-A0A9P7EWN2-F1
#
_entry.id   AF-A0A9P7EWN2-F1
#
_cell.length_a   1.000
_cell.length_b   1.000
_cell.length_c   1.000
_cell.angle_alpha   90.00
_cell.angle_beta   90.00
_cell.angle_gamma   90.00
#
_symmetry.space_group_name_H-M   'P 1'
#
loop_
_entity.id
_entity.type
_entity.pdbx_description
1 polymer ?
#
loop_
_entity_poly.entity_id
_entity_poly.type
_entity_poly.pdbx_seq_one_letter_code
_entity_poly.pdbx_strand_id
1 'polypeptide(L)'
;GRRSEDANTAMEKQFDLIDRTIDELAVSTGMPRQQVLNLFLKSRSRINNGTNHWNIYGQYFKAHRLRELQRAGKDANVIITSTIQGECYRSFQDAYPDDWQEILDT
;
A
#
# COMPACT_ATOMS: atom_id res chain seq x y z
N GLY A 1 10.86 -24.26 4.35
CA GLY A 1 12.08 -24.79 4.99
C GLY A 1 12.08 -24.40 6.44
N ARG A 2 12.34 -25.34 7.36
CA ARG A 2 12.45 -25.06 8.80
C ARG A 2 13.72 -24.23 9.04
N ARG A 3 13.61 -23.11 9.76
CA ARG A 3 14.78 -22.30 10.15
C ARG A 3 15.67 -23.10 11.10
N SER A 4 16.98 -22.89 11.03
CA SER A 4 17.93 -23.51 11.97
C SER A 4 17.69 -23.01 13.39
N GLU A 5 18.11 -23.80 14.37
CA GLU A 5 18.00 -23.44 15.78
C GLU A 5 18.77 -22.15 16.10
N ASP A 6 19.97 -21.99 15.54
CA ASP A 6 20.77 -20.76 15.65
C ASP A 6 20.03 -19.52 15.15
N ALA A 7 19.28 -19.65 14.04
CA ALA A 7 18.50 -18.54 13.50
C ALA A 7 17.33 -18.17 14.41
N ASN A 8 16.72 -19.15 15.09
CA ASN A 8 15.66 -18.90 16.07
C ASN A 8 16.20 -18.17 17.30
N THR A 9 17.32 -18.65 17.87
CA THR A 9 17.96 -17.99 19.02
C THR A 9 18.43 -16.58 18.67
N ALA A 10 18.94 -16.35 17.46
CA ALA A 10 19.30 -15.02 17.01
C ALA A 10 18.07 -14.09 16.91
N MET A 11 16.94 -14.59 16.38
CA MET A 11 15.71 -13.81 16.30
C MET A 11 15.14 -13.45 17.67
N GLU A 12 15.08 -14.41 18.60
CA GLU A 12 14.57 -14.17 19.96
C GLU A 12 15.35 -13.06 20.66
N LYS A 13 16.70 -13.11 20.61
CA LYS A 13 17.55 -12.05 21.18
C LYS A 13 17.27 -10.68 20.59
N GLN A 14 16.99 -10.60 19.29
CA GLN A 14 16.69 -9.34 18.63
C GLN A 14 15.26 -8.85 18.93
N PHE A 15 14.30 -9.77 19.06
CA PHE A 15 12.95 -9.42 19.48
C PHE A 15 12.93 -8.87 20.90
N ASP A 16 13.69 -9.45 21.82
CA ASP A 16 13.85 -8.92 23.18
C ASP A 16 14.40 -7.48 23.18
N LEU A 17 15.36 -7.19 22.30
CA LEU A 17 15.93 -5.85 22.17
C LEU A 17 14.88 -4.86 21.64
N ILE A 18 14.13 -5.25 20.61
CA ILE A 18 13.05 -4.43 20.04
C ILE A 18 11.97 -4.16 21.08
N ASP A 19 11.56 -5.17 21.85
CA ASP A 19 10.55 -5.03 22.89
C ASP A 19 10.98 -4.02 23.95
N ARG A 20 12.23 -4.09 24.42
CA ARG A 20 12.78 -3.11 25.38
C ARG A 20 12.79 -1.70 24.81
N THR A 21 13.23 -1.53 23.56
CA THR A 21 13.24 -0.21 22.92
C THR A 21 11.83 0.38 22.77
N ILE A 22 10.83 -0.45 22.46
CA ILE A 22 9.44 -0.02 22.38
C ILE A 22 8.92 0.41 23.76
N ASP A 23 9.27 -0.32 24.82
CA ASP A 23 8.87 0.01 26.19
C ASP A 23 9.52 1.31 26.68
N GLU A 24 10.81 1.52 26.42
CA GLU A 24 11.50 2.78 26.71
C GLU A 24 10.86 3.96 25.97
N LEU A 25 10.46 3.74 24.72
CA LEU A 25 9.80 4.75 23.91
C LEU A 25 8.39 5.04 24.43
N ALA A 26 7.66 4.03 24.89
CA ALA A 26 6.35 4.18 25.54
C ALA A 26 6.45 5.02 26.83
N VAL A 27 7.44 4.73 27.68
CA VAL A 27 7.69 5.47 28.92
C VAL A 27 8.08 6.92 28.63
N SER A 28 9.04 7.16 27.74
CA SER A 28 9.55 8.51 27.46
C SER A 28 8.52 9.42 26.78
N THR A 29 7.61 8.84 25.99
CA THR A 29 6.56 9.59 25.30
C THR A 29 5.23 9.65 26.06
N GLY A 30 5.08 8.86 27.13
CA GLY A 30 3.82 8.68 27.85
C GLY A 30 2.73 7.99 27.02
N MET A 31 3.08 7.40 25.87
CA MET A 31 2.12 6.71 24.99
C MET A 31 1.97 5.24 25.41
N PRO A 32 0.77 4.64 25.25
CA PRO A 32 0.60 3.21 25.36
C PRO A 32 1.53 2.46 24.40
N ARG A 33 2.15 1.37 24.87
CA ARG A 33 3.03 0.48 24.09
C ARG A 33 2.46 0.10 22.72
N GLN A 34 1.18 -0.26 22.68
CA GLN A 34 0.47 -0.63 21.45
C GLN A 34 0.40 0.55 20.45
N GLN A 35 0.25 1.78 20.93
CA GLN A 35 0.23 2.96 20.07
C GLN A 35 1.61 3.23 19.46
N VAL A 36 2.68 3.09 20.26
CA VAL A 36 4.07 3.20 19.78
C VAL A 36 4.37 2.15 18.72
N LEU A 37 4.01 0.89 18.97
CA LEU A 37 4.16 -0.20 18.01
C LEU A 37 3.39 0.08 16.71
N ASN A 38 2.15 0.54 16.80
CA ASN A 38 1.36 0.91 15.62
C ASN A 38 1.99 2.06 14.83
N LEU A 39 2.56 3.06 15.49
CA LEU A 39 3.27 4.16 14.84
C LEU A 39 4.56 3.69 14.17
N PHE A 40 5.30 2.78 14.81
CA PHE A 40 6.48 2.14 14.23
C PHE A 40 6.12 1.31 12.99
N LEU A 41 5.10 0.45 13.08
CA LEU A 41 4.61 -0.32 11.95
C LEU A 41 4.12 0.61 10.84
N LYS A 42 3.37 1.68 11.16
CA LYS A 42 2.91 2.67 10.18
C LYS A 42 4.07 3.42 9.51
N SER A 43 5.13 3.77 10.25
CA SER A 43 6.29 4.46 9.67
C SER A 43 7.06 3.55 8.71
N ARG A 44 7.12 2.25 8.99
CA ARG A 44 7.70 1.24 8.09
C ARG A 44 6.76 0.81 6.96
N SER A 45 5.45 0.79 7.19
CA SER A 45 4.44 0.56 6.16
C SER A 45 4.36 1.72 5.18
N ARG A 46 4.69 2.96 5.58
CA ARG A 46 4.87 4.08 4.64
C ARG A 46 6.05 3.86 3.70
N ILE A 47 7.07 3.11 4.12
CA ILE A 47 8.20 2.71 3.26
C ILE A 47 7.77 1.56 2.33
N ASN A 48 6.84 0.70 2.76
CA ASN A 48 6.27 -0.39 1.95
C ASN A 48 5.03 -0.03 1.12
N ASN A 49 4.46 1.16 1.28
CA ASN A 49 3.57 1.75 0.31
C ASN A 49 4.41 2.23 -0.87
N GLY A 50 5.09 1.29 -1.53
CA GLY A 50 5.45 1.46 -2.93
C GLY A 50 4.19 1.98 -3.62
N THR A 51 4.34 3.13 -4.27
CA THR A 51 3.38 3.80 -5.16
C THR A 51 1.99 3.17 -5.08
N ASN A 52 1.07 3.78 -4.31
CA ASN A 52 -0.31 3.28 -4.28
C ASN A 52 -0.95 3.62 -5.63
N HIS A 53 -0.69 2.76 -6.62
CA HIS A 53 -1.12 2.92 -8.00
C HIS A 53 -2.64 3.03 -8.11
N TRP A 54 -3.38 2.45 -7.16
CA TRP A 54 -4.83 2.63 -7.09
C TRP A 54 -5.21 4.09 -6.77
N ASN A 55 -4.53 4.72 -5.82
CA ASN A 55 -4.77 6.14 -5.50
C ASN A 55 -4.35 7.05 -6.66
N ILE A 56 -3.23 6.75 -7.32
CA ILE A 56 -2.70 7.52 -8.45
C ILE A 56 -3.62 7.36 -9.67
N TYR A 57 -3.97 6.12 -10.01
CA TYR A 57 -5.01 5.83 -10.99
C TYR A 57 -6.32 6.52 -10.62
N GLY A 58 -6.65 6.62 -9.33
CA GLY A 58 -7.80 7.36 -8.85
C GLY A 58 -7.84 8.83 -9.27
N GLN A 59 -6.68 9.49 -9.34
CA GLN A 59 -6.55 10.85 -9.83
C GLN A 59 -6.50 10.90 -11.35
N TYR A 60 -5.71 10.03 -11.98
CA TYR A 60 -5.65 9.88 -13.44
C TYR A 60 -7.05 9.65 -14.05
N PHE A 61 -7.83 8.75 -13.45
CA PHE A 61 -9.20 8.45 -13.87
C PHE A 61 -10.11 9.68 -13.84
N LYS A 62 -9.95 10.60 -12.87
CA LYS A 62 -10.75 11.83 -12.85
C LYS A 62 -10.38 12.76 -14.01
N ALA A 63 -9.10 12.87 -14.34
CA ALA A 63 -8.62 13.67 -15.46
C ALA A 63 -8.99 13.06 -16.83
N HIS A 64 -9.04 11.73 -16.93
CA HIS A 64 -9.25 10.99 -18.17
C HIS A 64 -10.57 10.22 -18.23
N ARG A 65 -11.56 10.59 -17.41
CA ARG A 65 -12.78 9.81 -17.15
C ARG A 65 -13.45 9.26 -18.41
N LEU A 66 -13.69 10.09 -19.41
CA LEU A 66 -14.38 9.68 -20.64
C LEU A 66 -13.58 8.63 -21.42
N ARG A 67 -12.26 8.79 -21.49
CA ARG A 67 -11.35 7.86 -22.18
C ARG A 67 -11.31 6.50 -21.46
N GLU A 68 -11.25 6.52 -20.14
CA GLU A 68 -11.21 5.30 -19.34
C GLU A 68 -12.54 4.53 -19.41
N LEU A 69 -13.67 5.24 -19.34
CA LEU A 69 -15.00 4.65 -19.54
C LEU A 69 -15.14 4.05 -20.94
N GLN A 70 -14.70 4.77 -21.98
CA GLN A 70 -14.71 4.25 -23.35
C GLN A 70 -13.84 3.00 -23.48
N ARG A 71 -12.65 2.97 -22.88
CA ARG A 71 -11.78 1.79 -22.89
C ARG A 71 -12.43 0.57 -22.24
N ALA A 72 -13.16 0.80 -21.15
CA ALA A 72 -13.91 -0.23 -20.45
C ALA A 72 -15.27 -0.58 -21.09
N GLY A 73 -15.61 0.04 -22.24
CA GLY A 73 -16.90 -0.16 -22.91
C GLY A 73 -18.10 0.34 -22.11
N LYS A 74 -17.92 1.36 -21.27
CA LYS A 74 -18.96 1.95 -20.40
C LYS A 74 -19.53 3.22 -21.01
N ASP A 75 -20.80 3.49 -20.71
CA ASP A 75 -21.46 4.73 -21.06
C ASP A 75 -20.82 5.93 -20.33
N ALA A 76 -20.70 7.07 -21.01
CA ALA A 76 -20.18 8.32 -20.45
C ALA A 76 -20.99 8.82 -19.24
N ASN A 77 -22.28 8.50 -19.19
CA ASN A 77 -23.22 8.92 -18.15
C ASN A 77 -23.36 7.91 -16.99
N VAL A 78 -22.57 6.82 -17.00
CA VAL A 78 -22.65 5.82 -15.92
C VAL A 78 -22.30 6.45 -14.57
N ILE A 79 -23.03 6.05 -13.54
CA ILE A 79 -22.73 6.41 -12.16
C ILE A 79 -21.38 5.78 -11.79
N ILE A 80 -20.41 6.62 -11.43
CA ILE A 80 -19.08 6.17 -11.07
C ILE A 80 -19.12 5.60 -9.66
N THR A 81 -18.98 4.28 -9.58
CA THR A 81 -18.78 3.55 -8.34
C THR A 81 -17.34 3.02 -8.29
N SER A 82 -16.88 2.62 -7.11
CA SER A 82 -15.57 1.96 -6.95
C SER A 82 -15.44 0.74 -7.86
N THR A 83 -16.54 0.00 -8.07
CA THR A 83 -16.60 -1.15 -8.98
C THR A 83 -16.32 -0.75 -10.43
N ILE A 84 -17.01 0.29 -10.94
CA ILE A 84 -16.80 0.79 -12.31
C ILE A 84 -15.38 1.31 -12.49
N GLN A 85 -14.86 2.04 -11.50
CA GLN A 85 -13.48 2.53 -11.52
C GLN A 85 -12.48 1.38 -11.54
N GLY A 86 -12.73 0.30 -10.81
CA GLY A 86 -11.89 -0.91 -10.79
C GLY A 86 -11.95 -1.71 -12.09
N GLU A 87 -13.08 -1.69 -12.81
CA GLU A 87 -13.18 -2.27 -14.17
C GLU A 87 -12.40 -1.44 -15.19
N CYS A 88 -12.47 -0.12 -15.09
CA CYS A 88 -11.67 0.77 -15.93
C CYS A 88 -10.17 0.58 -15.66
N TYR A 89 -9.78 0.40 -14.39
CA TYR A 89 -8.39 0.18 -14.03
C TYR A 89 -7.83 -1.11 -14.63
N ARG A 90 -8.59 -2.21 -14.56
CA ARG A 90 -8.22 -3.47 -15.24
C ARG A 90 -8.08 -3.27 -16.75
N SER A 91 -9.04 -2.59 -17.37
CA SER A 91 -8.98 -2.29 -18.81
C SER A 91 -7.79 -1.39 -19.19
N PHE A 92 -7.37 -0.49 -18.30
CA PHE A 92 -6.16 0.32 -18.46
C PHE A 92 -4.89 -0.53 -18.41
N GLN A 93 -4.79 -1.44 -17.43
CA GLN A 93 -3.65 -2.36 -17.31
C GLN A 93 -3.57 -3.32 -18.51
N ASP A 94 -4.71 -3.84 -18.97
CA ASP A 94 -4.78 -4.74 -20.14
C ASP A 94 -4.35 -4.03 -21.44
N ALA A 95 -4.57 -2.72 -21.55
CA ALA A 95 -4.15 -1.93 -22.70
C ALA A 95 -2.67 -1.52 -22.68
N TYR A 96 -2.04 -1.52 -21.50
CA TYR A 96 -0.63 -1.15 -21.30
C TYR A 96 0.06 -2.15 -20.37
N PRO A 97 0.15 -3.44 -20.73
CA PRO A 97 0.60 -4.50 -19.82
C PRO A 97 1.99 -4.27 -19.23
N ASP A 98 2.88 -3.66 -20.00
CA ASP A 98 4.28 -3.42 -19.61
C ASP A 98 4.52 -1.99 -19.07
N ASP A 99 3.71 -1.01 -19.46
CA ASP A 99 3.98 0.42 -19.24
C ASP A 99 2.98 1.12 -18.30
N TRP A 100 1.93 0.42 -17.84
CA TRP A 100 0.84 1.05 -17.07
C TRP A 100 1.32 1.75 -15.79
N GLN A 101 2.40 1.29 -15.17
CA GLN A 101 2.97 1.93 -13.97
C GLN A 101 3.64 3.26 -14.32
N GLU A 102 4.44 3.27 -15.38
CA GLU A 102 5.17 4.46 -15.84
C GLU A 102 4.21 5.55 -16.35
N ILE A 103 3.11 5.14 -17.00
CA ILE A 103 2.02 6.05 -17.41
C ILE A 103 1.35 6.71 -16.20
N LEU A 104 1.27 6.01 -15.06
CA LEU A 104 0.66 6.55 -13.83
C LEU A 104 1.63 7.41 -13.02
N ASP A 105 2.93 7.18 -13.17
CA ASP A 105 3.97 7.95 -12.48
C ASP A 105 4.34 9.27 -13.19
N THR A 106 3.78 9.53 -14.38
CA THR A 106 3.97 10.76 -15.18
C THR A 106 2.87 11.80 -14.94
#